data_AF-A0A7V4PSK3-F1
#
_entry.id   AF-A0A7V4PSK3-F1
#
_cell.length_a   1.000
_cell.length_b   1.000
_cell.length_c   1.000
_cell.angle_alpha   90.00
_cell.angle_beta   90.00
_cell.angle_gamma   90.00
#
_symmetry.space_group_name_H-M   'P 1'
#
loop_
_entity.id
_entity.type
_entity.pdbx_description
1 polymer ?
#
loop_
_entity_poly.entity_id
_entity_poly.type
_entity_poly.pdbx_seq_one_letter_code
_entity_poly.pdbx_strand_id
1 'polypeptide(L)'
;MKIDIFPHILPIKYKDALYQVAPAGFYLQNVIDSIPTLFDLDYRFRIMDKYEGLMQVLTLSAPPVELVADSQKAVRLAKLANDEMAELVLKYPGRFPGAAAC
;
A
#
# COMPACT_ATOMS: atom_id res chain seq x y z
N MET A 1 -14.78 14.56 11.57
CA MET A 1 -13.93 14.13 10.45
C MET A 1 -12.50 13.99 10.95
N LYS A 2 -11.89 12.81 10.82
CA LYS A 2 -10.49 12.55 11.21
C LYS A 2 -9.75 12.05 9.96
N ILE A 3 -8.63 12.67 9.62
CA ILE A 3 -7.83 12.28 8.46
C ILE A 3 -6.45 11.88 8.95
N ASP A 4 -6.11 10.62 8.75
CA ASP A 4 -4.76 10.11 8.91
C ASP A 4 -4.02 10.28 7.58
N ILE A 5 -2.91 11.01 7.61
CA ILE A 5 -2.13 11.39 6.42
C ILE A 5 -0.85 10.57 6.25
N PHE A 6 -0.60 9.60 7.13
CA PHE A 6 0.53 8.68 7.01
C PHE A 6 0.18 7.18 7.22
N PRO A 7 -1.00 6.69 6.77
CA PRO A 7 -1.32 5.27 6.76
C PRO A 7 -0.60 4.57 5.60
N HIS A 8 0.13 3.51 5.92
CA HIS A 8 0.81 2.72 4.90
C HIS A 8 -0.11 1.67 4.29
N ILE A 9 0.02 1.45 2.99
CA ILE A 9 -0.69 0.42 2.23
C ILE A 9 0.25 -0.33 1.29
N LEU A 10 -0.05 -1.61 1.06
CA LEU A 10 0.61 -2.45 0.08
C LEU A 10 -0.47 -3.12 -0.77
N PRO A 11 -0.95 -2.46 -1.84
CA PRO A 11 -2.00 -3.03 -2.69
C PRO A 11 -1.64 -4.43 -3.20
N ILE A 12 -2.63 -5.32 -3.34
CA ILE A 12 -2.35 -6.75 -3.45
C ILE A 12 -1.62 -7.13 -4.74
N LYS A 13 -1.96 -6.54 -5.90
CA LYS A 13 -1.25 -6.86 -7.15
C LYS A 13 0.18 -6.31 -7.11
N TYR A 14 0.39 -5.15 -6.49
CA TYR A 14 1.69 -4.57 -6.25
C TYR A 14 2.52 -5.44 -5.28
N LYS A 15 1.94 -5.95 -4.19
CA LYS A 15 2.61 -6.88 -3.26
C LYS A 15 3.10 -8.12 -4.01
N ASP A 16 2.24 -8.72 -4.83
CA ASP A 16 2.59 -9.90 -5.61
C ASP A 16 3.72 -9.62 -6.61
N ALA A 17 3.63 -8.51 -7.34
CA ALA A 17 4.67 -8.09 -8.28
C ALA A 17 6.00 -7.76 -7.57
N LEU A 18 5.95 -7.10 -6.42
CA LEU A 18 7.11 -6.81 -5.58
C LEU A 18 7.79 -8.11 -5.16
N TYR A 19 7.04 -9.12 -4.71
CA TYR A 19 7.59 -10.39 -4.22
C TYR A 19 8.22 -11.22 -5.34
N GLN A 20 7.79 -11.03 -6.60
CA GLN A 20 8.42 -11.66 -7.76
C GLN A 20 9.74 -10.99 -8.17
N VAL A 21 9.91 -9.71 -7.87
CA VAL A 21 11.08 -8.93 -8.27
C VAL A 21 12.14 -8.87 -7.17
N ALA A 22 11.72 -8.71 -5.93
CA ALA A 22 12.60 -8.54 -4.79
C ALA A 22 13.44 -9.80 -4.54
N PRO A 23 14.67 -9.66 -4.02
CA PRO A 23 15.45 -10.80 -3.56
C PRO A 23 14.66 -11.62 -2.54
N ALA A 24 14.75 -12.96 -2.63
CA ALA A 24 14.10 -13.84 -1.67
C ALA A 24 14.55 -13.51 -0.24
N GLY A 25 13.60 -13.31 0.68
CA GLY A 25 13.89 -12.98 2.07
C GLY A 25 14.44 -11.56 2.27
N PHE A 26 14.09 -10.61 1.39
CA PHE A 26 14.45 -9.20 1.61
C PHE A 26 14.02 -8.73 3.00
N TYR A 27 14.75 -7.76 3.55
CA TYR A 27 14.76 -7.39 4.97
C TYR A 27 13.39 -7.05 5.61
N LEU A 28 12.34 -6.79 4.83
CA LEU A 28 10.98 -6.49 5.30
C LEU A 28 9.94 -7.57 4.99
N GLN A 29 10.28 -8.65 4.30
CA GLN A 29 9.29 -9.63 3.83
C GLN A 29 8.44 -10.18 4.99
N ASN A 30 9.08 -10.66 6.07
CA ASN A 30 8.38 -11.20 7.24
C ASN A 30 7.56 -10.12 7.99
N VAL A 31 8.03 -8.88 8.00
CA VAL A 31 7.32 -7.76 8.64
C VAL A 31 6.04 -7.48 7.88
N ILE A 32 6.11 -7.38 6.55
CA ILE A 32 4.95 -7.17 5.69
C ILE A 32 3.92 -8.27 5.92
N ASP A 33 4.32 -9.54 5.83
CA ASP A 33 3.41 -10.67 5.96
C ASP A 33 2.75 -10.76 7.36
N SER A 34 3.40 -10.20 8.39
CA SER A 34 2.85 -10.13 9.76
C SER A 34 1.83 -9.01 10.00
N ILE A 35 1.65 -8.08 9.05
CA ILE A 35 0.77 -6.90 9.19
C ILE A 35 -0.33 -6.96 8.11
N PRO A 36 -1.43 -7.71 8.34
CA PRO A 36 -2.51 -7.87 7.38
C PRO A 36 -3.13 -6.54 6.95
N THR A 37 -3.19 -5.55 7.85
CA THR A 37 -3.70 -4.22 7.53
C THR A 37 -2.93 -3.56 6.39
N LEU A 38 -1.75 -4.01 5.97
CA LEU A 38 -1.08 -3.47 4.79
C LEU A 38 -1.82 -3.81 3.49
N PHE A 39 -2.28 -5.05 3.32
CA PHE A 39 -2.78 -5.59 2.03
C PHE A 39 -4.20 -6.18 2.09
N ASP A 40 -4.72 -6.49 3.27
CA ASP A 40 -6.09 -6.97 3.49
C ASP A 40 -7.01 -5.77 3.83
N LEU A 41 -7.85 -5.38 2.86
CA LEU A 41 -8.78 -4.27 3.02
C LEU A 41 -9.90 -4.59 4.01
N ASP A 42 -10.37 -5.82 4.10
CA ASP A 42 -11.44 -6.20 5.02
C ASP A 42 -10.93 -6.14 6.47
N TYR A 43 -9.69 -6.56 6.69
CA TYR A 43 -9.03 -6.38 7.98
C TYR A 43 -8.81 -4.89 8.28
N ARG A 44 -8.32 -4.10 7.32
CA ARG A 44 -8.14 -2.64 7.48
C ARG A 44 -9.46 -1.95 7.84
N PHE A 45 -10.53 -2.21 7.09
CA PHE A 45 -11.83 -1.55 7.30
C PHE A 45 -12.42 -1.88 8.68
N ARG A 46 -12.32 -3.12 9.16
CA ARG A 46 -12.73 -3.48 10.53
C ARG A 46 -12.03 -2.67 11.62
N ILE A 47 -10.78 -2.27 11.39
CA ILE A 47 -10.06 -1.39 12.33
C ILE A 47 -10.52 0.06 12.15
N MET A 48 -10.64 0.54 10.91
CA MET A 48 -11.11 1.90 10.62
C MET A 48 -12.51 2.16 11.19
N ASP A 49 -13.41 1.18 11.10
CA ASP A 49 -14.81 1.28 11.56
C ASP A 49 -14.95 1.46 13.07
N LYS A 50 -13.89 1.20 13.85
CA LYS A 50 -13.84 1.53 15.28
C LYS A 50 -13.73 3.03 15.54
N TYR A 51 -13.39 3.82 14.52
CA TYR A 51 -13.14 5.26 14.62
C TYR A 51 -14.08 6.01 13.66
N GLU A 52 -15.18 6.51 14.21
CA GLU A 52 -16.19 7.23 13.43
C GLU A 52 -15.57 8.38 12.61
N GLY A 53 -15.86 8.39 11.31
CA GLY A 53 -15.41 9.41 10.36
C GLY A 53 -13.91 9.42 10.09
N LEU A 54 -13.19 8.31 10.33
CA LEU A 54 -11.79 8.14 9.96
C LEU A 54 -11.64 7.93 8.45
N MET A 55 -10.78 8.75 7.85
CA MET A 55 -10.30 8.68 6.48
C MET A 55 -8.78 8.61 6.46
N GLN A 56 -8.22 8.08 5.37
CA GLN A 56 -6.81 7.74 5.23
C GLN A 56 -6.26 8.19 3.88
N VAL A 57 -5.33 9.16 3.85
CA VAL A 57 -4.58 9.50 2.63
C VAL A 57 -3.48 8.46 2.47
N LEU A 58 -3.59 7.58 1.47
CA LEU A 58 -2.74 6.40 1.36
C LEU A 58 -1.29 6.76 1.04
N THR A 59 -0.35 6.12 1.75
CA THR A 59 1.08 6.16 1.45
C THR A 59 1.56 4.74 1.15
N LEU A 60 2.35 4.56 0.10
CA LEU A 60 2.89 3.24 -0.22
C LEU A 60 3.82 2.74 0.91
N SER A 61 3.65 1.48 1.30
CA SER A 61 4.48 0.85 2.33
C SER A 61 5.90 0.57 1.82
N ALA A 62 6.84 0.48 2.76
CA ALA A 62 8.20 0.01 2.50
C ALA A 62 8.19 -1.46 1.99
N PRO A 63 9.25 -1.90 1.29
CA PRO A 63 10.50 -1.19 0.98
C PRO A 63 10.34 -0.17 -0.16
N PRO A 64 11.20 0.87 -0.20
CA PRO A 64 11.43 1.63 -1.43
C PRO A 64 11.82 0.69 -2.57
N VAL A 65 11.15 0.81 -3.73
CA VAL A 65 11.30 -0.13 -4.85
C VAL A 65 12.72 -0.20 -5.39
N GLU A 66 13.43 0.93 -5.38
CA GLU A 66 14.81 1.08 -5.85
C GLU A 66 15.84 0.32 -5.01
N LEU A 67 15.48 -0.09 -3.78
CA LEU A 67 16.35 -0.92 -2.93
C LEU A 67 16.21 -2.42 -3.21
N VAL A 68 15.15 -2.83 -3.90
CA VAL A 68 14.83 -4.25 -4.14
C VAL A 68 14.60 -4.60 -5.61
N ALA A 69 14.69 -3.62 -6.51
CA ALA A 69 14.49 -3.80 -7.94
C ALA A 69 15.54 -3.00 -8.74
N ASP A 70 15.92 -3.52 -9.91
CA ASP A 70 16.66 -2.71 -10.90
C ASP A 70 15.81 -1.54 -11.42
N SER A 71 16.47 -0.56 -12.04
CA SER A 71 15.83 0.70 -12.47
C SER A 71 14.60 0.50 -13.35
N GLN A 72 14.64 -0.47 -14.28
CA GLN A 72 13.51 -0.74 -15.18
C GLN A 72 12.34 -1.38 -14.44
N LYS A 73 12.60 -2.32 -13.52
CA LYS A 73 11.56 -2.94 -12.70
C LYS A 73 10.99 -1.96 -11.68
N ALA A 74 11.83 -1.12 -11.07
CA ALA A 74 11.40 -0.09 -10.12
C ALA A 74 10.36 0.86 -10.73
N VAL A 75 10.61 1.36 -11.95
CA VAL A 75 9.65 2.22 -12.67
C VAL A 75 8.32 1.51 -12.93
N ARG A 76 8.35 0.23 -13.33
CA ARG A 76 7.13 -0.56 -13.57
C ARG A 76 6.35 -0.80 -12.27
N LEU A 77 7.05 -1.09 -11.18
CA LEU A 77 6.47 -1.30 -9.85
C LEU A 77 5.85 -0.02 -9.30
N ALA A 78 6.54 1.13 -9.40
CA ALA A 78 6.01 2.42 -8.98
C ALA A 78 4.73 2.80 -9.75
N LYS A 79 4.71 2.58 -11.07
CA LYS A 79 3.50 2.78 -11.87
C LYS A 79 2.35 1.88 -11.41
N LEU A 80 2.60 0.59 -11.21
CA LEU A 80 1.58 -0.34 -10.72
C LEU A 80 1.04 0.06 -9.34
N ALA A 81 1.93 0.47 -8.42
CA ALA A 81 1.54 0.96 -7.10
C ALA A 81 0.62 2.17 -7.18
N ASN A 82 1.00 3.17 -8.00
CA ASN A 82 0.22 4.38 -8.20
C ASN A 82 -1.15 4.09 -8.82
N ASP A 83 -1.20 3.22 -9.84
CA ASP A 83 -2.45 2.82 -10.49
C ASP A 83 -3.39 2.10 -9.50
N GLU A 84 -2.88 1.15 -8.70
CA GLU A 84 -3.71 0.47 -7.69
C GLU A 84 -4.16 1.39 -6.56
N MET A 85 -3.30 2.29 -6.07
CA MET A 85 -3.71 3.28 -5.07
C MET A 85 -4.79 4.21 -5.62
N ALA A 86 -4.69 4.61 -6.90
CA ALA A 86 -5.73 5.38 -7.58
C ALA A 86 -7.06 4.59 -7.69
N GLU A 87 -7.01 3.30 -8.04
CA GLU A 87 -8.19 2.42 -8.02
C GLU A 87 -8.86 2.39 -6.65
N LEU A 88 -8.08 2.33 -5.56
CA LEU A 88 -8.60 2.33 -4.19
C LEU A 88 -9.27 3.66 -3.81
N VAL A 89 -8.65 4.79 -4.16
CA VAL A 89 -9.23 6.13 -3.95
C VAL A 89 -10.56 6.28 -4.71
N LEU A 90 -10.61 5.83 -5.96
CA LEU A 90 -11.83 5.88 -6.78
C LEU A 90 -12.93 4.97 -6.24
N LYS A 91 -12.58 3.77 -5.76
CA LYS A 91 -13.54 2.78 -5.26
C LYS A 91 -14.08 3.13 -3.87
N TYR A 92 -13.26 3.75 -3.02
CA TYR A 92 -13.62 4.04 -1.62
C TYR A 92 -13.33 5.50 -1.22
N PRO A 93 -13.89 6.50 -1.91
CA PRO A 93 -13.55 7.91 -1.68
C PRO A 93 -13.89 8.41 -0.27
N GLY A 94 -14.89 7.81 0.39
CA GLY A 94 -15.24 8.10 1.78
C GLY A 94 -14.32 7.46 2.84
N ARG A 95 -13.36 6.63 2.41
CA ARG A 95 -12.33 6.01 3.27
C ARG A 95 -10.95 6.51 2.88
N PHE A 96 -10.69 6.65 1.59
CA PHE A 96 -9.42 7.04 1.00
C PHE A 96 -9.62 8.31 0.15
N PRO A 97 -9.44 9.51 0.72
CA PRO A 97 -9.65 10.76 -0.01
C PRO A 97 -8.50 11.09 -0.99
N GLY A 98 -7.39 10.36 -0.93
CA GLY A 98 -6.25 10.55 -1.82
C GLY A 98 -5.12 9.56 -1.54
N ALA A 99 -4.06 9.63 -2.34
CA ALA A 99 -2.85 8.84 -2.17
C ALA A 99 -1.61 9.66 -2.57
N ALA A 100 -0.48 9.41 -1.92
CA ALA A 100 0.82 9.93 -2.32
C ALA A 100 1.45 9.01 -3.38
N ALA A 101 1.74 9.56 -4.55
CA ALA A 101 2.42 8.83 -5.62
C ALA A 101 3.93 8.74 -5.39
N CYS A 102 4.56 7.69 -5.92
CA CYS A 102 6.00 7.45 -5.91
C CYS A 102 6.57 7.26 -7.32
#